data_AF-A0A2E2EU51-F1
#
_entry.id   AF-A0A2E2EU51-F1
#
_cell.length_a   1.000
_cell.length_b   1.000
_cell.length_c   1.000
_cell.angle_alpha   90.00
_cell.angle_beta   90.00
_cell.angle_gamma   90.00
#
_symmetry.space_group_name_H-M   'P 1'
#
loop_
_entity.id
_entity.type
_entity.pdbx_description
1 polymer ?
#
loop_
_entity_poly.entity_id
_entity_poly.type
_entity_poly.pdbx_seq_one_letter_code
_entity_poly.pdbx_strand_id
1 'polypeptide(L)' 'KEADKNMMDIQPGDVERTWADVDQLIADYDYRPNTSIANGVKAFVDWYREYYK' A
#
# COMPACT_ATOMS: atom_id res chain seq x y z
N LYS A 1 -17.76 10.74 -5.05
CA LYS A 1 -17.93 10.50 -6.50
C LYS A 1 -17.26 9.17 -6.78
N GLU A 2 -17.96 8.21 -7.37
CA GLU A 2 -17.34 6.92 -7.72
C GLU A 2 -16.39 7.10 -8.90
N ALA A 3 -15.27 6.37 -8.88
CA ALA A 3 -14.34 6.35 -9.98
C ALA A 3 -14.84 5.38 -11.05
N ASP A 4 -14.74 5.78 -12.32
CA ASP A 4 -14.92 4.86 -13.44
C ASP A 4 -13.65 4.00 -13.55
N LYS A 5 -13.80 2.69 -13.34
CA LYS A 5 -12.68 1.74 -13.25
C LYS A 5 -12.62 0.93 -14.53
N ASN A 6 -11.51 1.04 -15.24
CA ASN A 6 -11.20 0.11 -16.33
C ASN A 6 -10.47 -1.11 -15.77
N MET A 7 -11.21 -2.20 -15.54
CA MET A 7 -10.64 -3.46 -15.05
C MET A 7 -9.88 -4.14 -16.19
N MET A 8 -8.61 -4.47 -15.95
CA MET A 8 -7.75 -5.19 -16.90
C MET A 8 -7.38 -6.56 -16.34
N ASP A 9 -6.96 -7.48 -17.22
CA ASP A 9 -6.45 -8.79 -16.82
C ASP A 9 -5.15 -8.67 -16.01
N ILE A 10 -4.78 -9.74 -15.30
CA ILE A 10 -3.51 -9.82 -14.55
C ILE A 10 -2.32 -9.62 -15.50
N GLN A 11 -1.38 -8.75 -15.12
CA GLN A 11 -0.26 -8.42 -15.97
C GLN A 11 0.89 -9.42 -15.77
N PRO A 12 1.74 -9.66 -16.78
CA PRO A 12 2.92 -10.50 -16.60
C PRO A 12 3.82 -9.98 -15.48
N GLY A 13 4.06 -10.81 -14.46
CA GLY A 13 4.86 -10.45 -13.28
C GLY A 13 4.04 -10.13 -12.03
N ASP A 14 2.73 -9.94 -12.15
CA ASP A 14 1.85 -9.87 -11.00
C ASP A 14 1.76 -11.24 -10.30
N VAL A 15 1.60 -11.21 -8.99
CA VAL A 15 1.28 -12.36 -8.16
C VAL A 15 -0.09 -12.16 -7.53
N GLU A 16 -0.93 -13.19 -7.49
CA GLU A 16 -2.32 -13.06 -7.03
C GLU A 16 -2.44 -12.54 -5.59
N ARG A 17 -1.53 -12.96 -4.70
CA ARG A 17 -1.45 -12.47 -3.32
C ARG A 17 -0.08 -12.75 -2.73
N THR A 18 0.53 -11.75 -2.11
CA THR A 18 1.76 -11.89 -1.32
C THR A 18 1.78 -10.86 -0.20
N TRP A 19 2.50 -11.15 0.88
CA TRP A 19 2.74 -10.24 2.00
C TRP A 19 4.06 -10.60 2.69
N ALA A 20 4.61 -9.64 3.44
CA ALA A 20 5.80 -9.87 4.24
C ALA A 20 5.44 -10.61 5.53
N ASP A 21 6.22 -11.62 5.87
CA ASP A 21 6.30 -12.15 7.23
C ASP A 21 7.19 -11.22 8.07
N VAL A 22 6.68 -10.77 9.22
CA VAL A 22 7.33 -9.81 10.10
C VAL A 22 7.55 -10.35 11.51
N ASP A 23 7.37 -11.66 11.73
CA ASP A 23 7.46 -12.27 13.06
C ASP A 23 8.83 -12.03 13.73
N GLN A 24 9.92 -12.11 12.95
CA GLN A 24 11.27 -11.81 13.44
C GLN A 24 11.44 -10.34 13.85
N LEU A 25 10.84 -9.40 13.10
CA LEU A 25 10.92 -7.98 13.43
C LEU A 25 10.14 -7.65 14.70
N ILE A 26 9.01 -8.33 14.92
CA ILE A 26 8.25 -8.22 16.16
C ILE A 26 9.08 -8.77 17.32
N ALA A 27 9.71 -9.94 17.17
CA ALA A 27 10.48 -10.58 18.22
C ALA A 27 11.74 -9.80 18.62
N ASP A 28 12.51 -9.34 17.63
CA ASP A 28 13.84 -8.76 17.85
C ASP A 28 13.79 -7.25 18.14
N TYR A 29 12.74 -6.56 17.66
CA TYR A 29 12.66 -5.09 17.68
C TYR A 29 11.32 -4.51 18.18
N ASP A 30 10.36 -5.35 18.61
CA ASP A 30 8.97 -4.96 18.92
C ASP A 30 8.32 -4.09 17.82
N TYR A 31 8.68 -4.38 16.56
CA TYR A 31 8.18 -3.63 15.42
C TYR A 31 6.71 -3.93 15.15
N ARG A 32 5.85 -2.92 15.25
CA ARG A 32 4.39 -3.04 15.05
C ARG A 32 3.84 -1.89 14.19
N PRO A 33 3.86 -2.01 12.86
CA PRO A 33 3.30 -0.97 12.00
C PRO A 33 1.79 -0.87 12.23
N ASN A 34 1.31 0.33 12.58
CA ASN A 34 -0.09 0.59 12.93
C ASN A 34 -0.78 1.59 11.99
N THR A 35 -0.10 2.00 10.92
CA THR A 35 -0.68 2.91 9.93
C THR A 35 -1.72 2.16 9.12
N SER A 36 -2.97 2.64 9.13
CA SER A 36 -4.04 2.07 8.32
C SER A 36 -3.81 2.35 6.83
N ILE A 37 -4.33 1.47 5.97
CA ILE A 37 -4.27 1.66 4.51
C ILE A 37 -4.89 3.00 4.10
N ALA A 38 -6.04 3.35 4.70
CA ALA A 38 -6.72 4.61 4.40
C ALA A 38 -5.83 5.84 4.68
N ASN A 39 -5.12 5.83 5.82
CA ASN A 39 -4.22 6.92 6.20
C ASN A 39 -2.99 6.96 5.29
N GLY A 40 -2.37 5.81 5.02
CA GLY A 40 -1.20 5.71 4.16
C GLY A 40 -1.47 6.17 2.73
N VAL A 41 -2.58 5.71 2.12
CA VAL A 41 -2.98 6.10 0.77
C VAL A 41 -3.27 7.60 0.70
N LYS A 42 -3.98 8.17 1.69
CA LYS A 42 -4.25 9.60 1.72
C LYS A 42 -2.96 10.42 1.76
N ALA A 43 -2.03 10.08 2.66
CA ALA A 43 -0.76 10.79 2.80
C ALA A 43 0.09 10.72 1.52
N PHE A 44 0.11 9.56 0.86
CA PHE A 44 0.79 9.39 -0.43
C PHE A 44 0.21 10.29 -1.53
N VAL A 45 -1.12 10.33 -1.66
CA VAL A 45 -1.81 11.17 -2.67
C VAL A 45 -1.56 12.65 -2.42
N ASP A 46 -1.61 13.09 -1.15
CA ASP A 46 -1.35 14.47 -0.78
C ASP A 46 0.08 14.88 -1.15
N TRP A 47 1.08 14.05 -0.83
CA TRP A 47 2.46 14.26 -1.22
C TRP A 47 2.62 14.35 -2.75
N TYR A 48 2.06 13.39 -3.49
CA TYR A 48 2.18 13.34 -4.95
C TYR A 48 1.63 14.60 -5.61
N ARG A 49 0.45 15.06 -5.18
CA ARG A 49 -0.18 16.28 -5.72
C ARG A 49 0.61 17.53 -5.42
N GLU A 50 1.24 17.61 -4.26
CA GLU A 50 2.07 18.77 -3.90
C GLU A 50 3.38 18.78 -4.69
N TYR A 51 4.00 17.61 -4.88
CA TYR A 51 5.26 17.49 -5.62
C TYR A 51 5.13 17.86 -7.10
N TYR A 52 4.01 17.54 -7.75
CA TYR A 52 3.78 17.76 -9.19
C TYR A 52 2.93 19.00 -9.50
N LYS A 53 2.82 19.95 -8.56
CA LYS A 53 2.22 21.26 -8.85
C LYS A 53 3.11 22.14 -9.71
#